data_AF-A0A8K1FGX5-F1
#
_entry.id   AF-A0A8K1FGX5-F1
#
_cell.length_a   1.000
_cell.length_b   1.000
_cell.length_c   1.000
_cell.angle_alpha   90.00
_cell.angle_beta   90.00
_cell.angle_gamma   90.00
#
_symmetry.space_group_name_H-M   'P 1'
#
loop_
_entity.id
_entity.type
_entity.pdbx_description
1 polymer ?
#
loop_
_entity_poly.entity_id
_entity_poly.type
_entity_poly.pdbx_seq_one_letter_code
_entity_poly.pdbx_strand_id
1 'polypeptide(L)'
;MHWKIAAIAALLSVATTTSVTAESPKGSCFELPVVIVTPTKEPFPGKVCKPDPIPSQDCRKRPVENTVEVIDHFTDGAFNCVDDLPTQVYKSVMHYRGQSSLGFKKHQYTVKLDEDVPFLGFPEDRRFVLNGPLIDGSLMRNHLAHWMFRGTGRYSPRTRHFVFYIRDPETKELEYFGIYLALEKITYGKNRVNLAPLDNQCTTPQELSGGWAWQLNPLNYGVYSPNIISDPYQLMFGSGERPVLMHPKPQVMTQTMRDYFVNASTGPLPQLYRYLFRNMTHPDILEKHIDLGSFVDYLLHSELSQNSDAYRRSTYFFKDREQPINAGPVWDFNLAYGLGNNNPDWLFRPFLLWRRLTINYKFVALIAKRWRALRADVWSDESIKQFIESSAAPLRRQIKPCKKWQGRDAPCAFVKVEGSYDSHVENMQKSVLARAKWMDENVVKLYGPVERDIWGMAIHIPHYNCGPNGTDSGCLTDPEKYINAVEFPPLRQPYAGGDCPKKEGPVEEPSIDPCWLSVGSYAKDVSITRFCSGHGSCPPGPGAKCTCTRHHDSPNCGSVPGYYAYYSMNVASPQLPANAPSPSWSESAAVAVFMVFCVAAALVIVYHRKAGRWSAKWSEKRPLQSALSSAYGT
;
A
#
# COMPACT_ATOMS: atom_id res chain seq x y z
N MET A 1 27.67 17.91 -32.36
CA MET A 1 28.13 19.21 -31.82
C MET A 1 27.39 19.41 -30.49
N HIS A 2 28.05 19.10 -29.36
CA HIS A 2 27.74 19.42 -27.95
C HIS A 2 26.29 19.11 -27.47
N TRP A 3 25.94 18.15 -26.59
CA TRP A 3 26.55 17.68 -25.33
C TRP A 3 26.19 16.20 -25.07
N LYS A 4 27.20 15.36 -24.85
CA LYS A 4 27.14 14.09 -24.10
C LYS A 4 28.24 14.19 -23.04
N ILE A 5 28.03 13.53 -21.90
CA ILE A 5 28.95 13.36 -20.75
C ILE A 5 28.82 14.46 -19.68
N ALA A 6 28.15 14.10 -18.58
CA ALA A 6 28.45 14.59 -17.24
C ALA A 6 28.27 13.40 -16.28
N ALA A 7 29.21 12.47 -16.36
CA ALA A 7 29.47 11.47 -15.33
C ALA A 7 30.69 11.93 -14.54
N ILE A 8 30.55 11.92 -13.21
CA ILE A 8 31.60 11.66 -12.23
C ILE A 8 32.83 12.59 -12.32
N ALA A 9 32.77 13.70 -11.57
CA ALA A 9 33.95 14.36 -11.02
C ALA A 9 33.57 15.17 -9.77
N ALA A 10 33.72 14.56 -8.59
CA ALA A 10 33.85 15.30 -7.34
C ALA A 10 34.83 14.54 -6.43
N LEU A 11 36.12 14.85 -6.66
CA LEU A 11 37.22 14.95 -5.70
C LEU A 11 37.37 13.82 -4.66
N LEU A 12 38.27 12.90 -4.99
CA LEU A 12 39.17 12.27 -4.01
C LEU A 12 40.06 13.37 -3.38
N SER A 13 39.57 14.05 -2.36
CA SER A 13 40.45 14.55 -1.31
C SER A 13 40.72 13.38 -0.38
N VAL A 14 41.98 12.93 -0.31
CA VAL A 14 42.46 12.13 0.83
C VAL A 14 42.35 13.05 2.04
N ALA A 15 41.18 13.06 2.67
CA ALA A 15 41.04 13.58 4.01
C ALA A 15 41.82 12.61 4.89
N THR A 16 42.97 13.07 5.39
CA THR A 16 43.56 12.50 6.59
C THR A 16 42.49 12.58 7.67
N THR A 17 41.76 11.49 7.86
CA THR A 17 40.83 11.32 8.96
C THR A 17 41.68 11.25 10.22
N THR A 18 41.95 12.41 10.81
CA THR A 18 42.15 12.49 12.25
C THR A 18 40.85 12.00 12.86
N SER A 19 40.80 10.71 13.19
CA SER A 19 39.75 10.12 13.99
C SER A 19 39.82 10.75 15.37
N VAL A 20 39.19 11.90 15.52
CA VAL A 20 38.75 12.34 16.84
C VAL A 20 37.67 11.35 17.23
N THR A 21 38.08 10.30 17.96
CA THR A 21 37.16 9.44 18.68
C THR A 21 36.52 10.30 19.75
N ALA A 22 35.45 11.00 19.38
CA ALA A 22 34.57 11.64 20.34
C ALA A 22 34.07 10.53 21.28
N GLU A 23 34.44 10.64 22.54
CA GLU A 23 34.03 9.75 23.60
C GLU A 23 32.50 9.67 23.61
N SER A 24 31.93 8.44 23.68
CA SER A 24 30.48 8.24 23.67
C SER A 24 29.85 9.09 24.78
N PRO A 25 28.96 10.05 24.46
CA PRO A 25 28.36 10.86 25.50
C PRO A 25 27.49 10.00 26.41
N LYS A 26 27.22 10.49 27.63
CA LYS A 26 26.19 9.96 28.54
C LYS A 26 24.88 9.73 27.76
N GLY A 27 24.07 8.75 28.17
CA GLY A 27 22.93 8.17 27.41
C GLY A 27 21.78 9.09 26.94
N SER A 28 21.98 10.41 26.93
CA SER A 28 21.09 11.44 26.40
C SER A 28 21.55 12.05 25.07
N CYS A 29 22.66 11.62 24.45
CA CYS A 29 23.12 12.14 23.15
C CYS A 29 23.27 11.07 22.07
N PHE A 30 23.00 11.44 20.82
CA PHE A 30 22.79 10.50 19.72
C PHE A 30 23.36 10.99 18.38
N GLU A 31 23.86 10.07 17.55
CA GLU A 31 24.25 10.41 16.17
C GLU A 31 23.02 10.69 15.29
N LEU A 32 21.90 10.04 15.61
CA LEU A 32 20.63 10.27 14.92
C LEU A 32 19.95 11.54 15.46
N PRO A 33 19.12 12.23 14.65
CA PRO A 33 18.29 13.32 15.13
C PRO A 33 17.43 12.88 16.31
N VAL A 34 17.15 13.80 17.23
CA VAL A 34 16.21 13.57 18.33
C VAL A 34 14.90 14.27 18.00
N VAL A 35 13.79 13.55 18.15
CA VAL A 35 12.44 14.11 18.05
C VAL A 35 11.74 13.92 19.38
N ILE A 36 11.33 15.03 19.98
CA ILE A 36 10.57 15.05 21.23
C ILE A 36 9.15 15.52 20.90
N VAL A 37 8.16 14.74 21.30
CA VAL A 37 6.74 15.13 21.16
C VAL A 37 6.15 15.43 22.52
N THR A 38 5.60 16.62 22.67
CA THR A 38 4.94 17.07 23.89
C THR A 38 3.45 17.28 23.60
N PRO A 39 2.54 16.37 24.02
CA PRO A 39 1.11 16.62 23.97
C PRO A 39 0.75 17.91 24.73
N THR A 40 -0.13 18.75 24.18
CA THR A 40 -0.41 20.08 24.75
C THR A 40 -1.59 20.10 25.70
N LYS A 41 -2.55 19.18 25.53
CA LYS A 41 -3.80 19.14 26.31
C LYS A 41 -3.98 17.84 27.07
N GLU A 42 -3.73 16.72 26.42
CA GLU A 42 -3.99 15.38 26.96
C GLU A 42 -2.98 14.39 26.38
N PRO A 43 -2.65 13.30 27.11
CA PRO A 43 -1.74 12.29 26.60
C PRO A 43 -2.35 11.55 25.39
N PHE A 44 -1.49 10.87 24.64
CA PHE A 44 -1.96 9.94 23.60
C PHE A 44 -2.85 8.85 24.21
N PRO A 45 -3.84 8.34 23.44
CA PRO A 45 -4.73 7.29 23.94
C PRO A 45 -3.95 6.10 24.51
N GLY A 46 -4.25 5.74 25.76
CA GLY A 46 -3.69 4.56 26.42
C GLY A 46 -4.33 3.25 25.93
N LYS A 47 -4.01 2.14 26.62
CA LYS A 47 -4.63 0.82 26.34
C LYS A 47 -6.13 0.78 26.67
N VAL A 48 -6.58 1.61 27.61
CA VAL A 48 -7.99 1.68 28.05
C VAL A 48 -8.73 2.66 27.13
N CYS A 49 -8.72 2.36 25.85
CA CYS A 49 -9.55 3.06 24.90
C CYS A 49 -10.84 2.25 24.74
N LYS A 50 -11.93 2.69 25.39
CA LYS A 50 -13.24 2.04 25.22
C LYS A 50 -13.80 2.48 23.87
N PRO A 51 -13.94 1.58 22.88
CA PRO A 51 -14.53 1.96 21.61
C PRO A 51 -16.00 2.30 21.81
N ASP A 52 -16.49 3.33 21.11
CA ASP A 52 -17.92 3.58 21.01
C ASP A 52 -18.61 2.38 20.36
N PRO A 53 -19.92 2.15 20.62
CA PRO A 53 -20.67 1.10 19.93
C PRO A 53 -20.45 1.17 18.42
N ILE A 54 -20.16 0.02 17.81
CA ILE A 54 -19.98 -0.07 16.36
C ILE A 54 -21.32 0.33 15.70
N PRO A 55 -21.28 1.17 14.66
CA PRO A 55 -20.10 1.46 13.85
C PRO A 55 -19.43 2.80 14.25
N SER A 56 -18.15 2.76 14.65
CA SER A 56 -17.39 3.89 15.22
C SER A 56 -15.91 3.88 14.79
N GLN A 57 -15.24 5.04 14.88
CA GLN A 57 -13.79 5.12 14.64
C GLN A 57 -13.02 4.46 15.79
N ASP A 58 -11.92 3.75 15.49
CA ASP A 58 -11.04 3.22 16.52
C ASP A 58 -10.50 4.39 17.37
N CYS A 59 -10.94 4.45 18.62
CA CYS A 59 -10.65 5.56 19.53
C CYS A 59 -9.14 5.73 19.78
N ARG A 60 -8.30 4.70 19.53
CA ARG A 60 -6.83 4.81 19.59
C ARG A 60 -6.28 5.74 18.52
N LYS A 61 -7.03 5.98 17.45
CA LYS A 61 -6.68 6.94 16.38
C LYS A 61 -7.18 8.35 16.67
N ARG A 62 -7.65 8.63 17.90
CA ARG A 62 -8.06 9.97 18.29
C ARG A 62 -6.89 10.95 18.06
N PRO A 63 -7.14 12.09 17.38
CA PRO A 63 -6.14 13.13 17.22
C PRO A 63 -5.77 13.78 18.55
N VAL A 64 -4.50 14.15 18.70
CA VAL A 64 -3.93 14.81 19.87
C VAL A 64 -3.10 16.00 19.40
N GLU A 65 -3.44 17.19 19.88
CA GLU A 65 -2.62 18.39 19.70
C GLU A 65 -1.32 18.26 20.48
N ASN A 66 -0.21 18.61 19.85
CA ASN A 66 1.12 18.47 20.42
C ASN A 66 2.11 19.48 19.80
N THR A 67 3.23 19.65 20.48
CA THR A 67 4.43 20.29 19.93
C THR A 67 5.43 19.22 19.56
N VAL A 68 6.05 19.34 18.38
CA VAL A 68 7.13 18.48 17.91
C VAL A 68 8.42 19.30 17.91
N GLU A 69 9.38 18.89 18.72
CA GLU A 69 10.72 19.47 18.81
C GLU A 69 11.70 18.56 18.08
N VAL A 70 12.57 19.14 17.25
CA VAL A 70 13.61 18.42 16.49
C VAL A 70 14.97 18.99 16.84
N ILE A 71 15.89 18.12 17.25
CA ILE A 71 17.30 18.43 17.48
C ILE A 71 18.10 17.67 16.42
N ASP A 72 18.70 18.41 15.49
CA ASP A 72 19.41 17.86 14.32
C ASP A 72 20.60 18.75 13.93
N HIS A 73 21.76 18.51 14.52
CA HIS A 73 23.03 19.22 14.29
C HIS A 73 23.86 18.63 13.14
N PHE A 74 23.20 17.96 12.18
CA PHE A 74 23.85 17.21 11.09
C PHE A 74 24.87 18.01 10.28
N THR A 75 24.71 19.32 10.15
CA THR A 75 25.63 20.18 9.38
C THR A 75 27.01 20.31 10.03
N ASP A 76 27.11 20.09 11.34
CA ASP A 76 28.30 20.43 12.12
C ASP A 76 29.02 19.18 12.65
N GLY A 77 28.46 17.99 12.39
CA GLY A 77 28.98 16.69 12.85
C GLY A 77 28.85 16.45 14.36
N ALA A 78 28.15 17.33 15.08
CA ALA A 78 27.91 17.22 16.51
C ALA A 78 26.84 16.16 16.83
N PHE A 79 26.94 15.57 18.02
CA PHE A 79 25.88 14.72 18.57
C PHE A 79 24.62 15.55 18.85
N ASN A 80 23.47 14.88 18.81
CA ASN A 80 22.16 15.45 19.15
C ASN A 80 21.82 15.04 20.58
N CYS A 81 21.90 15.97 21.53
CA CYS A 81 21.59 15.70 22.94
C CYS A 81 20.16 16.13 23.28
N VAL A 82 19.46 15.35 24.11
CA VAL A 82 18.07 15.62 24.54
C VAL A 82 17.91 16.98 25.23
N ASP A 83 18.97 17.44 25.90
CA ASP A 83 18.97 18.70 26.64
C ASP A 83 19.41 19.90 25.77
N ASP A 84 19.73 19.68 24.49
CA ASP A 84 20.05 20.76 23.55
C ASP A 84 18.80 21.57 23.21
N LEU A 85 19.01 22.83 22.82
CA LEU A 85 17.93 23.64 22.27
C LEU A 85 17.43 23.03 20.95
N PRO A 86 16.11 22.91 20.74
CA PRO A 86 15.58 22.35 19.52
C PRO A 86 15.93 23.24 18.33
N THR A 87 16.48 22.63 17.28
CA THR A 87 16.78 23.28 16.00
C THR A 87 15.51 23.71 15.27
N GLN A 88 14.41 22.96 15.43
CA GLN A 88 13.11 23.26 14.87
C GLN A 88 12.01 22.88 15.87
N VAL A 89 10.93 23.66 15.91
CA VAL A 89 9.76 23.43 16.75
C VAL A 89 8.50 23.61 15.92
N TYR A 90 7.59 22.66 16.01
CA TYR A 90 6.36 22.63 15.23
C TYR A 90 5.14 22.45 16.12
N LYS A 91 4.08 23.18 15.81
CA LYS A 91 2.72 22.81 16.26
C LYS A 91 2.18 21.72 15.36
N SER A 92 1.56 20.71 15.95
CA SER A 92 1.02 19.59 15.19
C SER A 92 -0.18 18.92 15.85
N VAL A 93 -0.88 18.13 15.03
CA VAL A 93 -1.86 17.15 15.46
C VAL A 93 -1.38 15.77 15.05
N MET A 94 -1.25 14.87 16.02
CA MET A 94 -0.80 13.49 15.80
C MET A 94 -1.88 12.48 16.20
N HIS A 95 -1.86 11.31 15.58
CA HIS A 95 -2.68 10.17 15.99
C HIS A 95 -1.96 8.86 15.69
N TYR A 96 -2.27 7.80 16.43
CA TYR A 96 -1.78 6.48 16.08
C TYR A 96 -2.29 6.04 14.71
N ARG A 97 -1.46 5.29 13.99
CA ARG A 97 -1.79 4.79 12.64
C ARG A 97 -1.52 3.29 12.50
N GLY A 98 -2.04 2.77 11.39
CA GLY A 98 -2.02 1.34 11.06
C GLY A 98 -3.34 0.65 11.39
N GLN A 99 -3.33 -0.68 11.34
CA GLN A 99 -4.48 -1.52 11.69
C GLN A 99 -4.06 -2.56 12.72
N SER A 100 -3.36 -3.62 12.28
CA SER A 100 -2.78 -4.63 13.18
C SER A 100 -1.71 -4.03 14.10
N SER A 101 -0.90 -3.10 13.58
CA SER A 101 0.15 -2.41 14.34
C SER A 101 -0.39 -1.50 15.46
N LEU A 102 -1.69 -1.22 15.51
CA LEU A 102 -2.28 -0.52 16.67
C LEU A 102 -2.17 -1.34 17.96
N GLY A 103 -2.03 -2.67 17.85
CA GLY A 103 -1.77 -3.56 18.98
C GLY A 103 -0.31 -3.59 19.45
N PHE A 104 0.60 -2.91 18.74
CA PHE A 104 2.01 -2.88 19.11
C PHE A 104 2.26 -1.94 20.29
N LYS A 105 3.13 -2.33 21.22
CA LYS A 105 3.56 -1.44 22.32
C LYS A 105 4.39 -0.24 21.86
N LYS A 106 4.96 -0.31 20.66
CA LYS A 106 5.67 0.77 19.98
C LYS A 106 4.77 1.26 18.86
N HIS A 107 3.98 2.28 19.17
CA HIS A 107 2.97 2.79 18.26
C HIS A 107 3.62 3.56 17.09
N GLN A 108 2.92 3.59 15.97
CA GLN A 108 3.27 4.42 14.82
C GLN A 108 2.37 5.64 14.79
N TYR A 109 2.87 6.78 14.32
CA TYR A 109 2.12 8.04 14.32
C TYR A 109 1.98 8.59 12.90
N THR A 110 0.81 9.13 12.59
CA THR A 110 0.68 10.14 11.53
C THR A 110 0.85 11.50 12.18
N VAL A 111 1.67 12.35 11.58
CA VAL A 111 1.90 13.74 11.97
C VAL A 111 1.22 14.65 10.97
N LYS A 112 0.44 15.62 11.45
CA LYS A 112 -0.08 16.74 10.66
C LYS A 112 0.41 18.04 11.29
N LEU A 113 1.40 18.68 10.68
CA LEU A 113 1.86 20.02 11.05
C LEU A 113 0.80 21.06 10.65
N ASP A 114 0.84 22.25 11.26
CA ASP A 114 -0.08 23.34 10.95
C ASP A 114 0.15 23.90 9.53
N GLU A 115 1.41 23.98 9.12
CA GLU A 115 1.88 24.57 7.88
C GLU A 115 2.67 23.58 7.02
N ASP A 116 2.85 23.88 5.73
CA ASP A 116 3.73 23.12 4.85
C ASP A 116 5.17 23.57 5.08
N VAL A 117 5.98 22.72 5.71
CA VAL A 117 7.34 23.04 6.14
C VAL A 117 8.27 21.83 5.94
N PRO A 118 9.60 22.03 5.82
CA PRO A 118 10.53 20.91 5.81
C PRO A 118 10.45 20.13 7.13
N PHE A 119 10.69 18.82 7.10
CA PHE A 119 10.71 18.02 8.32
C PHE A 119 11.79 16.95 8.22
N LEU A 120 12.77 16.97 9.12
CA LEU A 120 13.90 16.04 9.16
C LEU A 120 14.66 15.95 7.82
N GLY A 121 14.75 17.05 7.07
CA GLY A 121 15.41 17.12 5.76
C GLY A 121 14.52 16.69 4.58
N PHE A 122 13.25 16.34 4.81
CA PHE A 122 12.29 16.14 3.73
C PHE A 122 11.79 17.48 3.17
N PRO A 123 11.48 17.57 1.87
CA PRO A 123 10.82 18.75 1.30
C PRO A 123 9.47 19.03 1.94
N GLU A 124 9.10 20.31 1.87
CA GLU A 124 7.88 20.88 2.46
C GLU A 124 6.63 20.06 2.17
N ASP A 125 5.94 19.70 3.24
CA ASP A 125 4.57 19.20 3.32
C ASP A 125 4.14 19.39 4.77
N ARG A 126 2.88 19.14 5.09
CA ARG A 126 2.39 19.13 6.46
C ARG A 126 2.13 17.73 6.98
N ARG A 127 2.22 16.69 6.15
CA ARG A 127 1.89 15.30 6.54
C ARG A 127 3.11 14.39 6.50
N PHE A 128 3.43 13.82 7.65
CA PHE A 128 4.53 12.89 7.84
C PHE A 128 4.11 11.66 8.64
N VAL A 129 5.00 10.68 8.73
CA VAL A 129 4.79 9.43 9.45
C VAL A 129 6.00 9.16 10.34
N LEU A 130 5.73 8.85 11.61
CA LEU A 130 6.73 8.31 12.53
C LEU A 130 6.47 6.80 12.64
N ASN A 131 7.22 6.01 11.88
CA ASN A 131 7.12 4.55 11.91
C ASN A 131 7.96 3.99 13.06
N GLY A 132 7.31 3.24 13.96
CA GLY A 132 7.96 2.46 15.00
C GLY A 132 8.20 1.02 14.54
N PRO A 133 9.41 0.65 14.08
CA PRO A 133 9.72 -0.67 13.51
C PRO A 133 9.80 -1.78 14.58
N LEU A 134 8.70 -2.11 15.25
CA LEU A 134 8.71 -3.05 16.37
C LEU A 134 9.14 -4.47 15.96
N ILE A 135 8.70 -4.94 14.79
CA ILE A 135 8.96 -6.30 14.29
C ILE A 135 10.11 -6.38 13.29
N ASP A 136 10.66 -5.23 12.89
CA ASP A 136 11.77 -5.17 11.94
C ASP A 136 13.08 -4.99 12.72
N GLY A 137 13.75 -6.11 13.01
CA GLY A 137 15.03 -6.11 13.73
C GLY A 137 16.17 -5.40 13.00
N SER A 138 16.05 -5.19 11.68
CA SER A 138 17.04 -4.43 10.91
C SER A 138 16.82 -2.91 11.01
N LEU A 139 15.60 -2.49 11.38
CA LEU A 139 15.10 -1.11 11.33
C LEU A 139 15.07 -0.49 9.92
N MET A 140 15.41 -1.24 8.87
CA MET A 140 15.75 -0.70 7.55
C MET A 140 14.86 -1.21 6.41
N ARG A 141 13.92 -2.14 6.60
CA ARG A 141 13.19 -2.74 5.47
C ARG A 141 12.38 -1.72 4.68
N ASN A 142 11.69 -0.81 5.37
CA ASN A 142 11.04 0.33 4.73
C ASN A 142 12.07 1.28 4.08
N HIS A 143 13.20 1.54 4.74
CA HIS A 143 14.26 2.42 4.24
C HIS A 143 14.85 1.92 2.90
N LEU A 144 15.20 0.63 2.85
CA LEU A 144 15.69 -0.07 1.65
C LEU A 144 14.63 -0.08 0.54
N ALA A 145 13.38 -0.42 0.86
CA ALA A 145 12.32 -0.46 -0.13
C ALA A 145 12.11 0.90 -0.81
N HIS A 146 12.07 1.98 -0.03
CA HIS A 146 11.90 3.30 -0.58
C HIS A 146 13.11 3.79 -1.37
N TRP A 147 14.34 3.46 -0.95
CA TRP A 147 15.55 3.75 -1.73
C TRP A 147 15.55 3.02 -3.07
N MET A 148 15.28 1.71 -3.07
CA MET A 148 15.18 0.90 -4.30
C MET A 148 14.18 1.50 -5.29
N PHE A 149 12.98 1.86 -4.84
CA PHE A 149 11.96 2.41 -5.74
C PHE A 149 12.34 3.79 -6.27
N ARG A 150 12.98 4.66 -5.46
CA ARG A 150 13.52 5.94 -5.97
C ARG A 150 14.62 5.73 -7.01
N GLY A 151 15.39 4.65 -6.92
CA GLY A 151 16.38 4.25 -7.94
C GLY A 151 15.77 4.06 -9.33
N THR A 152 14.46 3.77 -9.44
CA THR A 152 13.78 3.70 -10.74
C THR A 152 13.55 5.09 -11.38
N GLY A 153 13.83 6.17 -10.66
CA GLY A 153 13.51 7.56 -11.02
C GLY A 153 12.10 8.00 -10.63
N ARG A 154 11.31 7.10 -10.02
CA ARG A 154 9.93 7.40 -9.58
C ARG A 154 9.89 7.89 -8.14
N TYR A 155 8.89 8.70 -7.83
CA TYR A 155 8.66 9.15 -6.47
C TYR A 155 8.36 7.96 -5.54
N SER A 156 9.08 7.92 -4.42
CA SER A 156 8.81 7.07 -3.25
C SER A 156 9.12 7.88 -2.00
N PRO A 157 8.36 7.73 -0.90
CA PRO A 157 8.62 8.42 0.36
C PRO A 157 10.10 8.43 0.75
N ARG A 158 10.66 9.62 0.96
CA ARG A 158 11.96 9.77 1.63
C ARG A 158 11.83 9.32 3.07
N THR A 159 12.92 8.79 3.62
CA THR A 159 12.91 8.23 4.97
C THR A 159 14.20 8.58 5.71
N ARG A 160 14.12 8.74 7.03
CA ARG A 160 15.25 9.09 7.90
C ARG A 160 15.06 8.53 9.30
N HIS A 161 16.07 7.84 9.83
CA HIS A 161 16.04 7.34 11.20
C HIS A 161 16.22 8.46 12.22
N PHE A 162 15.58 8.34 13.37
CA PHE A 162 15.68 9.29 14.46
C PHE A 162 15.41 8.62 15.81
N VAL A 163 15.83 9.25 16.90
CA VAL A 163 15.52 8.86 18.27
C VAL A 163 14.24 9.54 18.72
N PHE A 164 13.31 8.78 19.30
CA PHE A 164 12.00 9.30 19.67
C PHE A 164 11.80 9.37 21.18
N TYR A 165 11.32 10.52 21.64
CA TYR A 165 10.85 10.75 23.01
C TYR A 165 9.43 11.30 23.02
N ILE A 166 8.69 11.00 24.08
CA ILE A 166 7.43 11.67 24.41
C ILE A 166 7.59 12.32 25.77
N ARG A 167 7.25 13.60 25.87
CA ARG A 167 7.20 14.32 27.13
C ARG A 167 5.81 14.18 27.74
N ASP A 168 5.75 13.76 28.99
CA ASP A 168 4.49 13.74 29.72
C ASP A 168 3.96 15.18 29.91
N PRO A 169 2.70 15.47 29.57
CA PRO A 169 2.16 16.83 29.65
C PRO A 169 2.03 17.34 31.09
N GLU A 170 1.93 16.46 32.09
CA GLU A 170 1.74 16.80 33.51
C GLU A 170 3.07 16.79 34.25
N THR A 171 3.79 15.67 34.26
CA THR A 171 5.04 15.51 35.02
C THR A 171 6.24 16.16 34.34
N LYS A 172 6.13 16.46 33.04
CA LYS A 172 7.20 16.95 32.16
C LYS A 172 8.37 15.96 31.97
N GLU A 173 8.24 14.73 32.48
CA GLU A 173 9.23 13.68 32.30
C GLU A 173 9.31 13.24 30.83
N LEU A 174 10.51 12.88 30.39
CA LEU A 174 10.76 12.38 29.04
C LEU A 174 10.81 10.86 29.05
N GLU A 175 9.88 10.22 28.34
CA GLU A 175 9.92 8.77 28.10
C GLU A 175 10.59 8.50 26.75
N TYR A 176 11.59 7.60 26.76
CA TYR A 176 12.26 7.12 25.56
C TYR A 176 11.44 6.03 24.85
N PHE A 177 11.28 6.16 23.53
CA PHE A 177 10.52 5.23 22.70
C PHE A 177 11.37 4.45 21.69
N GLY A 178 12.69 4.57 21.73
CA GLY A 178 13.57 3.85 20.81
C GLY A 178 13.83 4.57 19.50
N ILE A 179 14.41 3.82 18.57
CA ILE A 179 14.71 4.31 17.22
C ILE A 179 13.48 4.19 16.33
N TYR A 180 13.11 5.27 15.67
CA TYR A 180 12.01 5.34 14.72
C TYR A 180 12.54 5.64 13.31
N LEU A 181 11.70 5.39 12.32
CA LEU A 181 11.91 5.80 10.93
C LEU A 181 10.86 6.86 10.59
N ALA A 182 11.30 8.08 10.27
CA ALA A 182 10.43 9.10 9.70
C ALA A 182 10.23 8.78 8.21
N LEU A 183 9.01 8.97 7.72
CA LEU A 183 8.67 8.86 6.30
C LEU A 183 7.82 10.05 5.88
N GLU A 184 8.01 10.49 4.64
CA GLU A 184 6.99 11.30 3.97
C GLU A 184 5.66 10.53 3.93
N LYS A 185 4.54 11.21 4.24
CA LYS A 185 3.23 10.64 3.93
C LYS A 185 3.02 10.74 2.41
N ILE A 186 2.49 9.69 1.78
CA ILE A 186 2.01 9.82 0.39
C ILE A 186 0.89 10.86 0.38
N THR A 187 1.17 11.99 -0.24
CA THR A 187 0.21 13.03 -0.62
C THR A 187 0.36 13.31 -2.11
N TYR A 188 -0.56 14.10 -2.66
CA TYR A 188 -0.68 14.29 -4.10
C TYR A 188 -0.29 15.70 -4.57
N GLY A 189 0.29 16.50 -3.67
CA GLY A 189 0.80 17.84 -3.98
C GLY A 189 2.16 17.83 -4.69
N LYS A 190 2.63 19.02 -5.03
CA LYS A 190 3.82 19.31 -5.85
C LYS A 190 5.10 18.58 -5.41
N ASN A 191 5.34 18.48 -4.10
CA ASN A 191 6.56 17.89 -3.54
C ASN A 191 6.48 16.36 -3.35
N ARG A 192 5.40 15.72 -3.82
CA ARG A 192 5.09 14.29 -3.66
C ARG A 192 4.69 13.69 -5.00
N VAL A 193 3.49 13.10 -5.13
CA VAL A 193 3.04 12.50 -6.40
C VAL A 193 2.81 13.56 -7.48
N ASN A 194 2.49 14.80 -7.12
CA ASN A 194 2.22 15.91 -8.01
C ASN A 194 1.16 15.57 -9.08
N LEU A 195 -0.10 15.50 -8.65
CA LEU A 195 -1.26 15.32 -9.54
C LEU A 195 -1.90 16.67 -9.85
N ALA A 196 -2.51 16.76 -11.04
CA ALA A 196 -3.40 17.86 -11.35
C ALA A 196 -4.48 18.03 -10.25
N PRO A 197 -4.73 19.27 -9.78
CA PRO A 197 -5.82 19.54 -8.85
C PRO A 197 -7.18 19.16 -9.44
N LEU A 198 -8.04 18.64 -8.57
CA LEU A 198 -9.37 18.17 -8.92
C LEU A 198 -10.34 18.63 -7.83
N ASP A 199 -11.17 19.61 -8.17
CA ASP A 199 -12.17 20.25 -7.32
C ASP A 199 -13.47 20.55 -8.09
N ASN A 200 -14.46 21.16 -7.44
CA ASN A 200 -15.77 21.41 -8.03
C ASN A 200 -15.78 22.37 -9.24
N GLN A 201 -14.65 22.97 -9.62
CA GLN A 201 -14.54 23.73 -10.87
C GLN A 201 -14.33 22.82 -12.09
N CYS A 202 -13.91 21.56 -11.87
CA CYS A 202 -13.72 20.56 -12.91
C CYS A 202 -15.05 19.90 -13.27
N THR A 203 -15.58 20.16 -14.48
CA THR A 203 -16.92 19.69 -14.90
C THR A 203 -16.93 18.98 -16.24
N THR A 204 -15.90 19.16 -17.07
CA THR A 204 -15.81 18.52 -18.39
C THR A 204 -15.11 17.16 -18.33
N PRO A 205 -15.37 16.23 -19.27
CA PRO A 205 -14.66 14.95 -19.33
C PRO A 205 -13.13 15.08 -19.38
N GLN A 206 -12.62 16.14 -20.01
CA GLN A 206 -11.18 16.41 -20.10
C GLN A 206 -10.60 16.82 -18.75
N GLU A 207 -11.26 17.75 -18.05
CA GLU A 207 -10.88 18.20 -16.69
C GLU A 207 -10.92 17.04 -15.67
N LEU A 208 -11.93 16.17 -15.79
CA LEU A 208 -12.15 15.00 -14.93
C LEU A 208 -11.28 13.79 -15.30
N SER A 209 -10.50 13.85 -16.38
CA SER A 209 -9.71 12.70 -16.86
C SER A 209 -8.58 12.27 -15.93
N GLY A 210 -8.22 13.07 -14.92
CA GLY A 210 -7.17 12.78 -13.95
C GLY A 210 -7.27 13.64 -12.70
N GLY A 211 -6.23 13.58 -11.85
CA GLY A 211 -6.30 14.07 -10.47
C GLY A 211 -6.87 13.02 -9.52
N TRP A 212 -6.80 11.74 -9.92
CA TRP A 212 -7.33 10.61 -9.15
C TRP A 212 -6.22 9.79 -8.53
N ALA A 213 -6.42 9.33 -7.30
CA ALA A 213 -5.57 8.32 -6.70
C ALA A 213 -6.35 7.39 -5.79
N TRP A 214 -5.96 6.12 -5.76
CA TRP A 214 -6.56 5.10 -4.93
C TRP A 214 -5.51 4.10 -4.46
N GLN A 215 -5.89 3.28 -3.49
CA GLN A 215 -5.09 2.14 -3.05
C GLN A 215 -5.97 0.89 -2.99
N LEU A 216 -5.37 -0.30 -3.15
CA LEU A 216 -6.04 -1.54 -2.79
C LEU A 216 -5.85 -1.78 -1.30
N ASN A 217 -6.96 -1.88 -0.57
CA ASN A 217 -6.99 -2.16 0.87
C ASN A 217 -8.37 -2.66 1.31
N PRO A 218 -8.47 -3.25 2.52
CA PRO A 218 -9.76 -3.60 3.08
C PRO A 218 -10.54 -2.33 3.43
N LEU A 219 -11.86 -2.36 3.21
CA LEU A 219 -12.74 -1.30 3.68
C LEU A 219 -12.95 -1.43 5.19
N ASN A 220 -12.70 -0.35 5.91
CA ASN A 220 -13.03 -0.21 7.32
C ASN A 220 -14.19 0.78 7.49
N TYR A 221 -14.68 0.91 8.72
CA TYR A 221 -15.67 1.94 9.05
C TYR A 221 -15.16 3.35 8.70
N GLY A 222 -16.02 4.18 8.14
CA GLY A 222 -15.73 5.58 7.80
C GLY A 222 -14.83 5.75 6.58
N VAL A 223 -14.41 4.65 5.93
CA VAL A 223 -13.64 4.73 4.69
C VAL A 223 -14.56 5.19 3.57
N TYR A 224 -14.25 6.37 3.02
CA TYR A 224 -14.94 6.90 1.86
C TYR A 224 -14.32 6.32 0.58
N SER A 225 -15.08 5.52 -0.14
CA SER A 225 -14.61 4.73 -1.25
C SER A 225 -15.74 4.46 -2.22
N PRO A 226 -15.48 4.47 -3.53
CA PRO A 226 -16.52 4.16 -4.50
C PRO A 226 -17.08 2.76 -4.29
N ASN A 227 -18.40 2.66 -4.31
CA ASN A 227 -19.11 1.39 -4.49
C ASN A 227 -19.03 0.98 -5.96
N ILE A 228 -17.81 0.79 -6.47
CA ILE A 228 -17.57 0.35 -7.85
C ILE A 228 -18.03 -1.11 -7.92
N ILE A 229 -19.21 -1.37 -8.47
CA ILE A 229 -19.65 -2.74 -8.82
C ILE A 229 -20.36 -2.74 -10.17
N SER A 230 -19.72 -2.25 -11.24
CA SER A 230 -20.35 -2.28 -12.57
C SER A 230 -19.62 -3.22 -13.54
N ASP A 231 -18.96 -4.26 -13.04
CA ASP A 231 -18.39 -5.28 -13.91
C ASP A 231 -18.26 -6.67 -13.23
N PRO A 232 -18.78 -7.76 -13.83
CA PRO A 232 -18.67 -9.13 -13.28
C PRO A 232 -17.23 -9.60 -13.10
N TYR A 233 -16.27 -8.97 -13.76
CA TYR A 233 -14.86 -9.34 -13.68
C TYR A 233 -14.12 -8.67 -12.51
N GLN A 234 -14.77 -7.77 -11.78
CA GLN A 234 -14.13 -6.90 -10.79
C GLN A 234 -13.74 -7.60 -9.48
N LEU A 235 -14.52 -8.59 -9.01
CA LEU A 235 -14.24 -9.35 -7.77
C LEU A 235 -12.99 -10.23 -7.88
N MET A 236 -12.45 -10.38 -9.09
CA MET A 236 -11.24 -11.15 -9.32
C MET A 236 -9.95 -10.33 -9.11
N PHE A 237 -10.04 -9.02 -8.85
CA PHE A 237 -8.89 -8.13 -8.68
C PHE A 237 -8.71 -7.67 -7.24
N GLY A 238 -7.50 -7.89 -6.73
CA GLY A 238 -7.13 -7.58 -5.35
C GLY A 238 -7.25 -8.75 -4.38
N SER A 239 -7.59 -9.97 -4.85
CA SER A 239 -7.79 -11.14 -3.98
C SER A 239 -8.81 -10.86 -2.85
N GLY A 240 -9.84 -10.07 -3.14
CA GLY A 240 -10.87 -9.64 -2.19
C GLY A 240 -10.71 -8.21 -1.64
N GLU A 241 -9.57 -7.56 -1.84
CA GLU A 241 -9.32 -6.17 -1.43
C GLU A 241 -9.94 -5.16 -2.43
N ARG A 242 -10.32 -3.96 -1.95
CA ARG A 242 -11.09 -2.99 -2.76
C ARG A 242 -10.28 -1.72 -3.07
N PRO A 243 -10.55 -1.06 -4.22
CA PRO A 243 -10.01 0.27 -4.49
C PRO A 243 -10.61 1.28 -3.51
N VAL A 244 -9.77 1.87 -2.67
CA VAL A 244 -10.10 2.95 -1.74
C VAL A 244 -9.61 4.27 -2.32
N LEU A 245 -10.53 5.19 -2.57
CA LEU A 245 -10.17 6.51 -3.11
C LEU A 245 -9.39 7.31 -2.06
N MET A 246 -8.26 7.87 -2.49
CA MET A 246 -7.34 8.65 -1.66
C MET A 246 -7.24 10.11 -2.12
N HIS A 247 -7.50 10.36 -3.41
CA HIS A 247 -7.59 11.70 -4.00
C HIS A 247 -8.66 11.72 -5.11
N PRO A 248 -9.50 12.76 -5.18
CA PRO A 248 -9.56 13.91 -4.26
C PRO A 248 -10.20 13.51 -2.94
N LYS A 249 -10.13 14.40 -1.95
CA LYS A 249 -10.74 14.13 -0.65
C LYS A 249 -12.27 14.17 -0.75
N PRO A 250 -13.00 13.42 0.09
CA PRO A 250 -14.45 13.39 0.05
C PRO A 250 -15.11 14.77 0.12
N GLN A 251 -14.54 15.69 0.90
CA GLN A 251 -15.09 17.02 1.15
C GLN A 251 -15.08 17.96 -0.06
N VAL A 252 -14.36 17.62 -1.13
CA VAL A 252 -14.30 18.45 -2.35
C VAL A 252 -14.98 17.77 -3.55
N MET A 253 -15.56 16.59 -3.36
CA MET A 253 -16.16 15.82 -4.46
C MET A 253 -17.61 16.18 -4.71
N THR A 254 -17.94 16.34 -5.99
CA THR A 254 -19.32 16.53 -6.48
C THR A 254 -19.93 15.20 -6.97
N GLN A 255 -21.23 15.17 -7.27
CA GLN A 255 -21.85 13.99 -7.89
C GLN A 255 -21.31 13.75 -9.29
N THR A 256 -21.08 14.81 -10.09
CA THR A 256 -20.48 14.68 -11.43
C THR A 256 -19.13 13.97 -11.37
N MET A 257 -18.28 14.31 -10.39
CA MET A 257 -17.00 13.64 -10.17
C MET A 257 -17.15 12.15 -9.85
N ARG A 258 -18.06 11.83 -8.92
CA ARG A 258 -18.32 10.44 -8.51
C ARG A 258 -18.80 9.62 -9.69
N ASP A 259 -19.77 10.14 -10.43
CA ASP A 259 -20.35 9.52 -11.61
C ASP A 259 -19.29 9.28 -12.68
N TYR A 260 -18.43 10.27 -12.95
CA TYR A 260 -17.31 10.12 -13.87
C TYR A 260 -16.39 8.95 -13.49
N PHE A 261 -16.01 8.86 -12.20
CA PHE A 261 -15.05 7.87 -11.72
C PHE A 261 -15.57 6.43 -11.82
N VAL A 262 -16.87 6.22 -11.57
CA VAL A 262 -17.50 4.88 -11.56
C VAL A 262 -18.15 4.48 -12.88
N ASN A 263 -18.37 5.44 -13.79
CA ASN A 263 -18.95 5.19 -15.10
C ASN A 263 -18.01 4.30 -15.91
N ALA A 264 -18.59 3.30 -16.57
CA ALA A 264 -17.81 2.26 -17.21
C ALA A 264 -17.21 2.64 -18.58
N SER A 265 -17.56 3.82 -19.10
CA SER A 265 -17.03 4.43 -20.33
C SER A 265 -16.03 5.56 -20.06
N THR A 266 -16.03 6.17 -18.87
CA THR A 266 -15.14 7.31 -18.53
C THR A 266 -14.22 7.01 -17.35
N GLY A 267 -14.64 6.16 -16.43
CA GLY A 267 -13.92 5.81 -15.22
C GLY A 267 -12.62 5.05 -15.52
N PRO A 268 -11.50 5.40 -14.87
CA PRO A 268 -10.20 4.81 -15.19
C PRO A 268 -10.15 3.31 -14.87
N LEU A 269 -10.66 2.91 -13.71
CA LEU A 269 -10.67 1.51 -13.27
C LEU A 269 -11.62 0.63 -14.10
N PRO A 270 -12.92 1.00 -14.29
CA PRO A 270 -13.81 0.22 -15.15
C PRO A 270 -13.28 0.01 -16.57
N GLN A 271 -12.68 1.04 -17.20
CA GLN A 271 -12.11 0.91 -18.54
C GLN A 271 -10.93 -0.06 -18.57
N LEU A 272 -10.00 0.04 -17.61
CA LEU A 272 -8.88 -0.90 -17.49
C LEU A 272 -9.39 -2.34 -17.30
N TYR A 273 -10.37 -2.55 -16.42
CA TYR A 273 -10.92 -3.88 -16.19
C TYR A 273 -11.54 -4.45 -17.46
N ARG A 274 -12.40 -3.70 -18.15
CA ARG A 274 -13.02 -4.15 -19.40
C ARG A 274 -11.97 -4.52 -20.45
N TYR A 275 -10.93 -3.71 -20.60
CA TYR A 275 -9.83 -3.99 -21.51
C TYR A 275 -9.17 -5.34 -21.19
N LEU A 276 -8.84 -5.60 -19.93
CA LEU A 276 -8.16 -6.81 -19.50
C LEU A 276 -8.96 -8.12 -19.69
N PHE A 277 -10.29 -8.09 -19.85
CA PHE A 277 -11.09 -9.31 -20.14
C PHE A 277 -11.56 -9.42 -21.56
N ARG A 278 -11.87 -8.28 -22.21
CA ARG A 278 -12.56 -8.29 -23.50
C ARG A 278 -11.62 -8.08 -24.67
N ASN A 279 -10.51 -7.37 -24.48
CA ASN A 279 -9.76 -6.80 -25.60
C ASN A 279 -8.24 -7.03 -25.52
N MET A 280 -7.81 -8.07 -24.82
CA MET A 280 -6.39 -8.40 -24.67
C MET A 280 -5.72 -8.93 -25.95
N THR A 281 -6.47 -9.16 -27.03
CA THR A 281 -5.95 -9.55 -28.36
C THR A 281 -5.36 -8.38 -29.14
N HIS A 282 -5.60 -7.13 -28.73
CA HIS A 282 -5.00 -5.93 -29.31
C HIS A 282 -3.99 -5.33 -28.32
N PRO A 283 -2.80 -5.93 -28.16
CA PRO A 283 -1.88 -5.63 -27.06
C PRO A 283 -1.38 -4.17 -27.03
N ASP A 284 -1.39 -3.46 -28.16
CA ASP A 284 -0.97 -2.05 -28.24
C ASP A 284 -1.97 -1.06 -27.64
N ILE A 285 -3.13 -1.51 -27.17
CA ILE A 285 -4.12 -0.66 -26.50
C ILE A 285 -3.81 -0.54 -24.99
N LEU A 286 -3.00 -1.44 -24.42
CA LEU A 286 -2.71 -1.46 -22.98
C LEU A 286 -2.10 -0.13 -22.49
N GLU A 287 -1.22 0.47 -23.29
CA GLU A 287 -0.56 1.76 -23.01
C GLU A 287 -1.52 2.95 -22.98
N LYS A 288 -2.74 2.83 -23.55
CA LYS A 288 -3.79 3.85 -23.39
C LYS A 288 -4.43 3.84 -22.01
N HIS A 289 -4.36 2.70 -21.31
CA HIS A 289 -4.97 2.53 -19.99
C HIS A 289 -3.94 2.65 -18.86
N ILE A 290 -2.72 2.13 -19.05
CA ILE A 290 -1.67 2.12 -18.03
C ILE A 290 -0.33 2.66 -18.55
N ASP A 291 0.42 3.32 -17.67
CA ASP A 291 1.83 3.65 -17.88
C ASP A 291 2.63 2.35 -17.71
N LEU A 292 3.00 1.72 -18.83
CA LEU A 292 3.69 0.42 -18.82
C LEU A 292 4.95 0.45 -17.95
N GLY A 293 5.73 1.54 -18.03
CA GLY A 293 6.95 1.70 -17.23
C GLY A 293 6.69 1.66 -15.73
N SER A 294 5.62 2.30 -15.24
CA SER A 294 5.29 2.37 -13.81
C SER A 294 4.85 1.02 -13.28
N PHE A 295 4.07 0.28 -14.06
CA PHE A 295 3.63 -1.05 -13.69
C PHE A 295 4.80 -2.03 -13.71
N VAL A 296 5.73 -1.91 -14.67
CA VAL A 296 6.96 -2.72 -14.70
C VAL A 296 7.84 -2.41 -13.48
N ASP A 297 8.12 -1.13 -13.19
CA ASP A 297 8.92 -0.73 -12.03
C ASP A 297 8.29 -1.20 -10.71
N TYR A 298 6.96 -1.08 -10.58
CA TYR A 298 6.21 -1.55 -9.40
C TYR A 298 6.26 -3.08 -9.25
N LEU A 299 6.07 -3.83 -10.34
CA LEU A 299 6.16 -5.29 -10.35
C LEU A 299 7.56 -5.72 -9.94
N LEU A 300 8.60 -5.23 -10.61
CA LEU A 300 9.98 -5.60 -10.31
C LEU A 300 10.36 -5.31 -8.86
N HIS A 301 9.94 -4.15 -8.33
CA HIS A 301 10.18 -3.79 -6.93
C HIS A 301 9.45 -4.73 -5.97
N SER A 302 8.18 -5.01 -6.22
CA SER A 302 7.36 -5.89 -5.38
C SER A 302 7.88 -7.34 -5.38
N GLU A 303 8.33 -7.83 -6.54
CA GLU A 303 8.94 -9.15 -6.69
C GLU A 303 10.30 -9.26 -5.99
N LEU A 304 11.14 -8.22 -6.11
CA LEU A 304 12.44 -8.19 -5.47
C LEU A 304 12.32 -8.06 -3.94
N SER A 305 11.36 -7.28 -3.46
CA SER A 305 11.17 -7.10 -2.03
C SER A 305 10.56 -8.33 -1.34
N GLN A 306 9.91 -9.21 -2.12
CA GLN A 306 9.11 -10.31 -1.60
C GLN A 306 8.17 -9.89 -0.46
N ASN A 307 7.48 -8.76 -0.62
CA ASN A 307 6.58 -8.28 0.44
C ASN A 307 5.36 -9.23 0.51
N SER A 308 5.03 -9.74 1.71
CA SER A 308 3.89 -10.63 1.92
C SER A 308 2.54 -10.01 1.54
N ASP A 309 2.48 -8.68 1.51
CA ASP A 309 1.28 -7.90 1.20
C ASP A 309 1.26 -7.33 -0.23
N ALA A 310 2.29 -7.61 -1.03
CA ALA A 310 2.39 -7.16 -2.42
C ALA A 310 1.10 -7.46 -3.20
N TYR A 311 0.71 -6.51 -4.05
CA TYR A 311 -0.42 -6.59 -4.98
C TYR A 311 -1.83 -6.64 -4.39
N ARG A 312 -1.99 -6.86 -3.08
CA ARG A 312 -3.30 -6.89 -2.40
C ARG A 312 -3.56 -5.69 -1.51
N ARG A 313 -2.56 -5.29 -0.72
CA ARG A 313 -2.70 -4.27 0.34
C ARG A 313 -1.64 -3.21 0.16
N SER A 314 -1.92 -2.00 0.63
CA SER A 314 -1.01 -0.86 0.51
C SER A 314 -0.48 -0.67 -0.93
N THR A 315 -1.29 -1.06 -1.92
CA THR A 315 -0.91 -1.01 -3.35
C THR A 315 -1.56 0.21 -3.97
N TYR A 316 -0.78 1.25 -4.21
CA TYR A 316 -1.26 2.56 -4.66
C TYR A 316 -1.25 2.65 -6.18
N PHE A 317 -2.20 3.42 -6.69
CA PHE A 317 -2.30 3.82 -8.08
C PHE A 317 -2.74 5.27 -8.15
N PHE A 318 -2.42 5.91 -9.26
CA PHE A 318 -2.93 7.24 -9.57
C PHE A 318 -3.13 7.42 -11.07
N LYS A 319 -3.94 8.41 -11.44
CA LYS A 319 -4.10 8.84 -12.82
C LYS A 319 -4.04 10.36 -12.86
N ASP A 320 -3.04 10.86 -13.57
CA ASP A 320 -2.93 12.30 -13.85
C ASP A 320 -3.77 12.69 -15.07
N ARG A 321 -4.07 13.98 -15.21
CA ARG A 321 -4.97 14.48 -16.27
C ARG A 321 -4.41 14.12 -17.64
N GLU A 322 -5.27 13.57 -18.50
CA GLU A 322 -4.95 13.10 -19.86
C GLU A 322 -3.84 12.03 -19.96
N GLN A 323 -3.40 11.45 -18.84
CA GLN A 323 -2.34 10.45 -18.80
C GLN A 323 -2.83 9.09 -18.35
N PRO A 324 -2.16 7.99 -18.72
CA PRO A 324 -2.60 6.66 -18.30
C PRO A 324 -2.41 6.43 -16.79
N ILE A 325 -3.03 5.37 -16.26
CA ILE A 325 -2.93 4.99 -14.86
C ILE A 325 -1.48 4.61 -14.55
N ASN A 326 -0.93 5.14 -13.47
CA ASN A 326 0.39 4.78 -12.95
C ASN A 326 0.25 3.88 -11.72
N ALA A 327 1.17 2.91 -11.58
CA ALA A 327 1.32 2.12 -10.37
C ALA A 327 2.34 2.77 -9.41
N GLY A 328 2.02 2.72 -8.12
CA GLY A 328 2.79 3.36 -7.05
C GLY A 328 2.15 4.67 -6.56
N PRO A 329 2.84 5.40 -5.67
CA PRO A 329 4.12 5.06 -5.03
C PRO A 329 4.03 3.78 -4.18
N VAL A 330 5.16 3.11 -3.98
CA VAL A 330 5.21 1.92 -3.13
C VAL A 330 5.06 2.28 -1.64
N TRP A 331 4.50 1.38 -0.84
CA TRP A 331 4.26 1.60 0.59
C TRP A 331 4.28 0.30 1.42
N ASP A 332 4.69 0.40 2.69
CA ASP A 332 4.57 -0.63 3.74
C ASP A 332 5.37 -1.94 3.52
N PHE A 333 6.68 -1.89 3.74
CA PHE A 333 7.63 -2.99 3.51
C PHE A 333 8.24 -3.55 4.78
N ASN A 334 7.61 -3.36 5.94
CA ASN A 334 8.10 -3.94 7.19
C ASN A 334 8.21 -5.47 7.15
N LEU A 335 7.42 -6.15 6.32
CA LEU A 335 7.43 -7.61 6.12
C LEU A 335 8.26 -8.08 4.90
N ALA A 336 9.00 -7.19 4.26
CA ALA A 336 9.81 -7.50 3.08
C ALA A 336 11.15 -8.17 3.42
N TYR A 337 11.89 -8.55 2.37
CA TYR A 337 13.29 -8.99 2.43
C TYR A 337 13.52 -10.12 3.44
N GLY A 338 12.77 -11.20 3.25
CA GLY A 338 12.92 -12.45 4.02
C GLY A 338 12.25 -12.46 5.40
N LEU A 339 11.49 -11.43 5.79
CA LEU A 339 10.78 -11.44 7.08
C LEU A 339 9.39 -12.09 7.00
N GLY A 340 8.52 -11.62 6.10
CA GLY A 340 7.13 -12.08 6.02
C GLY A 340 6.86 -13.12 4.93
N ASN A 341 7.76 -13.28 3.97
CA ASN A 341 7.58 -14.19 2.85
C ASN A 341 8.94 -14.64 2.27
N ASN A 342 9.00 -15.87 1.78
CA ASN A 342 10.14 -16.49 1.10
C ASN A 342 9.72 -17.30 -0.14
N ASN A 343 8.59 -16.94 -0.77
CA ASN A 343 8.04 -17.65 -1.93
C ASN A 343 9.11 -17.87 -3.02
N PRO A 344 9.36 -19.13 -3.43
CA PRO A 344 10.36 -19.46 -4.43
C PRO A 344 9.96 -19.10 -5.88
N ASP A 345 8.72 -18.65 -6.11
CA ASP A 345 8.18 -18.28 -7.42
C ASP A 345 7.79 -16.79 -7.46
N TRP A 346 7.22 -16.34 -8.57
CA TRP A 346 6.66 -15.00 -8.76
C TRP A 346 5.45 -14.76 -7.85
N LEU A 347 5.48 -13.65 -7.08
CA LEU A 347 4.41 -13.26 -6.17
C LEU A 347 3.15 -12.85 -6.91
N PHE A 348 3.25 -12.32 -8.13
CA PHE A 348 2.09 -11.78 -8.85
C PHE A 348 1.08 -12.85 -9.29
N ARG A 349 1.45 -14.13 -9.36
CA ARG A 349 0.62 -15.19 -9.96
C ARG A 349 -0.78 -15.34 -9.36
N PRO A 350 -1.00 -15.24 -8.03
CA PRO A 350 -2.35 -15.30 -7.46
C PRO A 350 -3.20 -14.05 -7.76
N PHE A 351 -2.58 -12.94 -8.21
CA PHE A 351 -3.24 -11.66 -8.39
C PHE A 351 -3.60 -11.42 -9.84
N LEU A 352 -4.89 -11.58 -10.17
CA LEU A 352 -5.34 -11.60 -11.57
C LEU A 352 -4.95 -10.35 -12.37
N LEU A 353 -4.85 -9.16 -11.75
CA LEU A 353 -4.47 -7.90 -12.41
C LEU A 353 -3.09 -8.07 -13.03
N TRP A 354 -2.13 -8.30 -12.16
CA TRP A 354 -0.73 -8.41 -12.48
C TRP A 354 -0.45 -9.62 -13.35
N ARG A 355 -1.13 -10.74 -13.04
CA ARG A 355 -1.10 -11.92 -13.89
C ARG A 355 -1.57 -11.57 -15.32
N ARG A 356 -2.74 -10.97 -15.53
CA ARG A 356 -3.19 -10.62 -16.89
C ARG A 356 -2.24 -9.69 -17.63
N LEU A 357 -1.57 -8.76 -16.95
CA LEU A 357 -0.57 -7.89 -17.61
C LEU A 357 0.58 -8.69 -18.24
N THR A 358 1.00 -9.82 -17.65
CA THR A 358 2.08 -10.66 -18.21
C THR A 358 1.65 -11.52 -19.41
N ILE A 359 0.43 -11.38 -19.90
CA ILE A 359 0.00 -11.94 -21.19
C ILE A 359 0.39 -10.99 -22.34
N ASN A 360 0.64 -9.71 -22.04
CA ASN A 360 0.99 -8.71 -23.03
C ASN A 360 2.49 -8.77 -23.39
N TYR A 361 2.79 -8.88 -24.69
CA TYR A 361 4.16 -9.03 -25.18
C TYR A 361 5.09 -7.86 -24.83
N LYS A 362 4.61 -6.62 -24.99
CA LYS A 362 5.38 -5.43 -24.59
C LYS A 362 5.66 -5.45 -23.10
N PHE A 363 4.66 -5.77 -22.28
CA PHE A 363 4.81 -5.77 -20.83
C PHE A 363 5.89 -6.74 -20.37
N VAL A 364 5.88 -8.00 -20.83
CA VAL A 364 6.89 -8.99 -20.43
C VAL A 364 8.28 -8.65 -20.98
N ALA A 365 8.36 -8.15 -22.22
CA ALA A 365 9.62 -7.67 -22.80
C ALA A 365 10.24 -6.55 -21.94
N LEU A 366 9.41 -5.60 -21.49
CA LEU A 366 9.81 -4.50 -20.65
C LEU A 366 10.27 -4.94 -19.25
N ILE A 367 9.68 -5.99 -18.66
CA ILE A 367 10.15 -6.56 -17.38
C ILE A 367 11.62 -6.98 -17.51
N ALA A 368 11.96 -7.79 -18.51
CA ALA A 368 13.33 -8.27 -18.69
C ALA A 368 14.30 -7.11 -19.02
N LYS A 369 13.90 -6.21 -19.94
CA LYS A 369 14.70 -5.03 -20.32
C LYS A 369 15.00 -4.14 -19.12
N ARG A 370 13.96 -3.80 -18.36
CA ARG A 370 14.07 -2.89 -17.22
C ARG A 370 14.83 -3.52 -16.06
N TRP A 371 14.62 -4.80 -15.78
CA TRP A 371 15.37 -5.53 -14.76
C TRP A 371 16.88 -5.47 -15.01
N ARG A 372 17.33 -5.78 -16.23
CA ARG A 372 18.74 -5.72 -16.60
C ARG A 372 19.32 -4.31 -16.46
N ALA A 373 18.59 -3.29 -16.88
CA ALA A 373 19.02 -1.91 -16.74
C ALA A 373 19.20 -1.51 -15.25
N LEU A 374 18.25 -1.87 -14.38
CA LEU A 374 18.34 -1.58 -12.95
C LEU A 374 19.48 -2.38 -12.27
N ARG A 375 19.64 -3.65 -12.62
CA ARG A 375 20.69 -4.54 -12.08
C ARG A 375 22.10 -4.14 -12.50
N ALA A 376 22.25 -3.52 -13.66
CA ALA A 376 23.52 -2.97 -14.12
C ALA A 376 23.92 -1.67 -13.39
N ASP A 377 23.06 -1.09 -12.56
CA ASP A 377 23.25 0.23 -11.95
C ASP A 377 22.72 0.28 -10.50
N VAL A 378 21.64 1.01 -10.25
CA VAL A 378 21.13 1.33 -8.90
C VAL A 378 20.72 0.11 -8.08
N TRP A 379 20.40 -1.02 -8.73
CA TRP A 379 20.02 -2.27 -8.07
C TRP A 379 21.10 -3.34 -8.19
N SER A 380 22.35 -3.00 -8.54
CA SER A 380 23.47 -3.94 -8.51
C SER A 380 23.69 -4.51 -7.11
N ASP A 381 24.36 -5.65 -7.01
CA ASP A 381 24.69 -6.26 -5.72
C ASP A 381 25.53 -5.32 -4.87
N GLU A 382 26.47 -4.62 -5.49
CA GLU A 382 27.36 -3.64 -4.88
C GLU A 382 26.56 -2.45 -4.34
N SER A 383 25.68 -1.86 -5.15
CA SER A 383 24.81 -0.74 -4.75
C SER A 383 23.93 -1.12 -3.57
N ILE A 384 23.32 -2.32 -3.59
CA ILE A 384 22.45 -2.80 -2.51
C ILE A 384 23.25 -3.00 -1.21
N LYS A 385 24.40 -3.69 -1.27
CA LYS A 385 25.26 -3.93 -0.11
C LYS A 385 25.77 -2.61 0.48
N GLN A 386 26.23 -1.70 -0.38
CA GLN A 386 26.74 -0.40 0.04
C GLN A 386 25.65 0.42 0.72
N PHE A 387 24.44 0.47 0.16
CA PHE A 387 23.31 1.15 0.79
C PHE A 387 23.02 0.55 2.17
N ILE A 388 22.83 -0.77 2.25
CA ILE A 388 22.52 -1.47 3.52
C ILE A 388 23.58 -1.17 4.59
N GLU A 389 24.87 -1.31 4.26
CA GLU A 389 25.93 -1.09 5.25
C GLU A 389 26.04 0.39 5.66
N SER A 390 25.93 1.32 4.71
CA SER A 390 25.94 2.75 5.01
C SER A 390 24.77 3.19 5.90
N SER A 391 23.59 2.60 5.71
CA SER A 391 22.42 2.84 6.56
C SER A 391 22.51 2.13 7.91
N ALA A 392 23.12 0.94 7.97
CA ALA A 392 23.28 0.17 9.21
C ALA A 392 24.33 0.75 10.15
N ALA A 393 25.41 1.32 9.60
CA ALA A 393 26.55 1.82 10.38
C ALA A 393 26.17 2.80 11.51
N PRO A 394 25.39 3.89 11.29
CA PRO A 394 24.99 4.80 12.36
C PRO A 394 24.07 4.11 13.38
N LEU A 395 23.15 3.25 12.93
CA LEU A 395 22.27 2.46 13.83
C LEU A 395 23.08 1.51 14.72
N ARG A 396 24.11 0.86 14.14
CA ARG A 396 25.00 -0.06 14.85
C ARG A 396 25.81 0.66 15.93
N ARG A 397 26.37 1.84 15.61
CA ARG A 397 27.09 2.67 16.58
C ARG A 397 26.17 3.15 17.71
N GLN A 398 24.99 3.65 17.35
CA GLN A 398 23.95 4.10 18.27
C GLN A 398 23.59 3.04 19.32
N ILE A 399 23.34 1.79 18.91
CA ILE A 399 22.88 0.74 19.83
C ILE A 399 24.01 -0.04 20.51
N LYS A 400 25.28 0.15 20.09
CA LYS A 400 26.44 -0.58 20.64
C LYS A 400 26.53 -0.54 22.18
N PRO A 401 26.21 0.56 22.88
CA PRO A 401 26.27 0.60 24.34
C PRO A 401 25.17 -0.23 25.04
N CYS A 402 24.17 -0.73 24.32
CA CYS A 402 23.05 -1.45 24.90
C CYS A 402 23.39 -2.88 25.29
N LYS A 403 23.24 -3.21 26.58
CA LYS A 403 23.30 -4.60 27.08
C LYS A 403 22.26 -5.50 26.41
N LYS A 404 21.04 -4.98 26.19
CA LYS A 404 19.96 -5.65 25.47
C LYS A 404 19.37 -4.68 24.45
N TRP A 405 19.94 -4.66 23.24
CA TRP A 405 19.61 -3.69 22.19
C TRP A 405 18.12 -3.66 21.79
N GLN A 406 17.35 -4.72 22.08
CA GLN A 406 15.90 -4.77 21.86
C GLN A 406 15.08 -4.04 22.94
N GLY A 407 15.71 -3.64 24.05
CA GLY A 407 15.09 -2.99 25.20
C GLY A 407 14.59 -1.57 24.93
N ARG A 408 13.93 -0.98 25.94
CA ARG A 408 13.37 0.37 25.91
C ARG A 408 14.21 1.38 26.72
N ASP A 409 15.45 1.03 27.06
CA ASP A 409 16.37 1.98 27.68
C ASP A 409 17.13 2.71 26.56
N ALA A 410 17.41 3.99 26.71
CA ALA A 410 18.30 4.68 25.77
C ALA A 410 19.72 4.08 25.86
N PRO A 411 20.44 3.87 24.73
CA PRO A 411 20.12 4.23 23.33
C PRO A 411 19.50 3.08 22.50
N CYS A 412 18.78 2.13 23.12
CA CYS A 412 18.38 0.86 22.50
C CYS A 412 17.25 1.01 21.48
N ALA A 413 17.12 0.05 20.56
CA ALA A 413 16.21 0.18 19.42
C ALA A 413 14.72 0.10 19.80
N PHE A 414 14.37 -0.55 20.91
CA PHE A 414 13.01 -0.99 21.26
C PHE A 414 12.33 -1.79 20.14
N VAL A 415 12.66 -3.09 20.06
CA VAL A 415 12.12 -4.04 19.07
C VAL A 415 11.66 -5.33 19.76
N LYS A 416 10.88 -6.16 19.07
CA LYS A 416 10.40 -7.47 19.55
C LYS A 416 10.85 -8.57 18.60
N VAL A 417 12.15 -8.86 18.62
CA VAL A 417 12.82 -9.88 17.79
C VAL A 417 13.88 -10.62 18.61
N GLU A 418 14.29 -11.79 18.12
CA GLU A 418 15.40 -12.58 18.66
C GLU A 418 16.68 -12.35 17.85
N GLY A 419 17.85 -12.68 18.39
CA GLY A 419 19.14 -12.52 17.71
C GLY A 419 19.77 -11.13 17.86
N SER A 420 20.95 -10.95 17.26
CA SER A 420 21.69 -9.68 17.25
C SER A 420 21.17 -8.76 16.15
N TYR A 421 21.38 -7.45 16.31
CA TYR A 421 21.08 -6.47 15.24
C TYR A 421 21.76 -6.86 13.92
N ASP A 422 23.05 -7.18 13.95
CA ASP A 422 23.82 -7.56 12.77
C ASP A 422 23.24 -8.78 12.07
N SER A 423 22.78 -9.79 12.82
CA SER A 423 22.13 -10.96 12.20
C SER A 423 20.86 -10.58 11.42
N HIS A 424 20.09 -9.57 11.86
CA HIS A 424 18.92 -9.08 11.12
C HIS A 424 19.30 -8.32 9.85
N VAL A 425 20.38 -7.53 9.91
CA VAL A 425 20.93 -6.81 8.76
C VAL A 425 21.46 -7.80 7.72
N GLU A 426 22.26 -8.76 8.14
CA GLU A 426 22.82 -9.83 7.30
C GLU A 426 21.72 -10.68 6.66
N ASN A 427 20.69 -11.07 7.43
CA ASN A 427 19.55 -11.83 6.90
C ASN A 427 18.76 -11.04 5.85
N MET A 428 18.54 -9.75 6.07
CA MET A 428 17.89 -8.87 5.09
C MET A 428 18.72 -8.78 3.81
N GLN A 429 20.03 -8.52 3.92
CA GLN A 429 20.95 -8.45 2.79
C GLN A 429 21.00 -9.77 2.00
N LYS A 430 21.16 -10.90 2.71
CA LYS A 430 21.16 -12.22 2.09
C LYS A 430 19.87 -12.49 1.33
N SER A 431 18.73 -12.10 1.90
CA SER A 431 17.41 -12.33 1.28
C SER A 431 17.23 -11.51 -0.01
N VAL A 432 17.54 -10.22 0.01
CA VAL A 432 17.40 -9.37 -1.18
C VAL A 432 18.35 -9.79 -2.30
N LEU A 433 19.60 -10.15 -1.98
CA LEU A 433 20.58 -10.59 -2.98
C LEU A 433 20.23 -11.98 -3.55
N ALA A 434 19.77 -12.90 -2.70
CA ALA A 434 19.31 -14.21 -3.17
C ALA A 434 18.10 -14.07 -4.11
N ARG A 435 17.15 -13.18 -3.80
CA ARG A 435 16.02 -12.91 -4.68
C ARG A 435 16.45 -12.22 -5.98
N ALA A 436 17.37 -11.25 -5.91
CA ALA A 436 17.93 -10.60 -7.10
C ALA A 436 18.56 -11.63 -8.05
N LYS A 437 19.42 -12.50 -7.53
CA LYS A 437 20.02 -13.60 -8.30
C LYS A 437 18.96 -14.52 -8.92
N TRP A 438 17.93 -14.89 -8.15
CA TRP A 438 16.84 -15.70 -8.69
C TRP A 438 16.12 -14.96 -9.83
N MET A 439 15.86 -13.66 -9.70
CA MET A 439 15.22 -12.87 -10.75
C MET A 439 16.11 -12.73 -11.98
N ASP A 440 17.44 -12.58 -11.82
CA ASP A 440 18.42 -12.58 -12.91
C ASP A 440 18.26 -13.82 -13.81
N GLU A 441 17.97 -14.99 -13.21
CA GLU A 441 17.80 -16.27 -13.90
C GLU A 441 16.36 -16.51 -14.44
N ASN A 442 15.37 -15.70 -14.06
CA ASN A 442 13.95 -16.02 -14.29
C ASN A 442 13.15 -14.94 -15.03
N VAL A 443 13.60 -13.68 -15.11
CA VAL A 443 12.85 -12.62 -15.81
C VAL A 443 12.59 -12.92 -17.29
N VAL A 444 13.55 -13.54 -18.00
CA VAL A 444 13.39 -13.92 -19.42
C VAL A 444 12.44 -15.11 -19.57
N LYS A 445 12.40 -16.01 -18.59
CA LYS A 445 11.52 -17.19 -18.56
C LYS A 445 10.05 -16.85 -18.36
N LEU A 446 9.72 -15.56 -18.21
CA LEU A 446 8.34 -15.10 -18.28
C LEU A 446 7.79 -15.17 -19.70
N TYR A 447 8.63 -15.18 -20.74
CA TYR A 447 8.20 -15.54 -22.09
C TYR A 447 7.76 -17.00 -22.12
N GLY A 448 6.58 -17.24 -22.69
CA GLY A 448 6.04 -18.58 -22.76
C GLY A 448 4.65 -18.65 -23.39
N PRO A 449 4.14 -19.88 -23.52
CA PRO A 449 2.75 -20.10 -23.88
C PRO A 449 1.81 -19.54 -22.82
N VAL A 450 0.63 -19.11 -23.27
CA VAL A 450 -0.44 -18.60 -22.41
C VAL A 450 -1.50 -19.70 -22.27
N GLU A 451 -1.48 -20.40 -21.14
CA GLU A 451 -2.39 -21.52 -20.85
C GLU A 451 -3.78 -21.07 -20.36
N ARG A 452 -4.81 -21.24 -21.21
CA ARG A 452 -6.17 -20.69 -21.00
C ARG A 452 -6.80 -21.00 -19.63
N ASP A 453 -6.54 -22.18 -19.09
CA ASP A 453 -7.00 -22.66 -17.78
C ASP A 453 -6.31 -21.94 -16.59
N ILE A 454 -5.09 -21.45 -16.77
CA ILE A 454 -4.35 -20.68 -15.76
C ILE A 454 -4.74 -19.19 -15.76
N TRP A 455 -5.07 -18.62 -16.94
CA TRP A 455 -5.29 -17.17 -17.09
C TRP A 455 -6.78 -16.72 -17.02
N GLY A 456 -7.72 -17.67 -16.96
CA GLY A 456 -9.14 -17.44 -16.67
C GLY A 456 -9.99 -16.92 -17.84
N MET A 457 -11.32 -16.84 -17.63
CA MET A 457 -12.40 -16.57 -18.59
C MET A 457 -12.32 -15.24 -19.37
N ALA A 458 -11.29 -15.05 -20.19
CA ALA A 458 -11.35 -14.08 -21.29
C ALA A 458 -11.92 -14.77 -22.53
N ILE A 459 -12.65 -13.98 -23.32
CA ILE A 459 -13.28 -14.45 -24.56
C ILE A 459 -12.19 -14.80 -25.59
N HIS A 460 -11.12 -13.99 -25.67
CA HIS A 460 -9.96 -14.22 -26.51
C HIS A 460 -8.65 -13.79 -25.82
N ILE A 461 -7.64 -14.66 -25.80
CA ILE A 461 -6.28 -14.40 -25.29
C ILE A 461 -5.26 -14.86 -26.35
N PRO A 462 -4.07 -14.23 -26.44
CA PRO A 462 -3.01 -14.70 -27.32
C PRO A 462 -2.52 -16.10 -26.92
N HIS A 463 -1.92 -16.84 -27.86
CA HIS A 463 -1.33 -18.16 -27.58
C HIS A 463 0.03 -18.05 -26.88
N TYR A 464 0.76 -16.95 -27.12
CA TYR A 464 2.06 -16.65 -26.53
C TYR A 464 2.13 -15.19 -26.10
N ASN A 465 2.87 -14.90 -25.03
CA ASN A 465 2.99 -13.57 -24.44
C ASN A 465 4.26 -12.80 -24.87
N CYS A 466 4.76 -13.05 -26.08
CA CYS A 466 6.08 -12.59 -26.51
C CYS A 466 6.09 -12.01 -27.93
N GLY A 467 5.23 -12.50 -28.84
CA GLY A 467 5.06 -11.96 -30.18
C GLY A 467 3.94 -10.91 -30.26
N PRO A 468 4.06 -9.86 -31.09
CA PRO A 468 3.03 -8.83 -31.26
C PRO A 468 1.66 -9.36 -31.66
N ASN A 469 1.63 -10.42 -32.48
CA ASN A 469 0.39 -11.05 -32.95
C ASN A 469 -0.09 -12.18 -32.03
N GLY A 470 0.50 -12.31 -30.83
CA GLY A 470 0.17 -13.40 -29.89
C GLY A 470 0.67 -14.78 -30.30
N THR A 471 1.63 -14.84 -31.22
CA THR A 471 2.33 -16.04 -31.70
C THR A 471 3.75 -16.13 -31.12
N ASP A 472 4.37 -17.30 -31.15
CA ASP A 472 5.79 -17.45 -30.79
C ASP A 472 6.68 -16.70 -31.78
N SER A 473 6.50 -16.91 -33.09
CA SER A 473 7.26 -16.22 -34.15
C SER A 473 8.80 -16.25 -33.98
N GLY A 474 9.33 -17.13 -33.12
CA GLY A 474 10.76 -17.22 -32.78
C GLY A 474 11.16 -16.48 -31.50
N CYS A 475 10.20 -15.96 -30.73
CA CYS A 475 10.47 -15.26 -29.47
C CYS A 475 11.00 -16.20 -28.38
N LEU A 476 10.61 -17.49 -28.41
CA LEU A 476 11.03 -18.46 -27.41
C LEU A 476 12.44 -18.97 -27.70
N THR A 477 12.88 -18.91 -28.96
CA THR A 477 14.21 -19.30 -29.39
C THR A 477 15.20 -18.14 -29.36
N ASP A 478 14.77 -16.92 -29.69
CA ASP A 478 15.57 -15.69 -29.65
C ASP A 478 14.83 -14.57 -28.90
N PRO A 479 14.73 -14.67 -27.55
CA PRO A 479 14.03 -13.67 -26.74
C PRO A 479 14.70 -12.29 -26.80
N GLU A 480 16.02 -12.22 -27.02
CA GLU A 480 16.77 -10.97 -27.03
C GLU A 480 16.34 -10.03 -28.14
N LYS A 481 16.05 -10.56 -29.33
CA LYS A 481 15.49 -9.76 -30.43
C LYS A 481 14.21 -9.03 -30.03
N TYR A 482 13.34 -9.67 -29.26
CA TYR A 482 12.05 -9.10 -28.84
C TYR A 482 12.19 -8.14 -27.66
N ILE A 483 13.07 -8.46 -26.70
CA ILE A 483 13.40 -7.57 -25.58
C ILE A 483 14.04 -6.27 -26.09
N ASN A 484 14.95 -6.37 -27.08
CA ASN A 484 15.63 -5.21 -27.63
C ASN A 484 14.71 -4.35 -28.50
N ALA A 485 13.68 -4.94 -29.11
CA ALA A 485 12.71 -4.25 -29.97
C ALA A 485 11.74 -3.32 -29.23
N VAL A 486 11.58 -3.46 -27.91
CA VAL A 486 10.71 -2.56 -27.12
C VAL A 486 11.51 -1.44 -26.48
N GLU A 487 10.99 -0.22 -26.47
CA GLU A 487 11.59 0.91 -25.76
C GLU A 487 10.95 1.08 -24.38
N PHE A 488 11.78 1.33 -23.36
CA PHE A 488 11.25 1.60 -22.02
C PHE A 488 10.62 3.00 -22.00
N PRO A 489 9.34 3.15 -21.60
CA PRO A 489 8.66 4.44 -21.63
C PRO A 489 9.35 5.49 -20.76
N PRO A 490 9.30 6.78 -21.14
CA PRO A 490 9.82 7.86 -20.30
C PRO A 490 9.06 7.95 -18.98
N LEU A 491 9.69 8.56 -17.98
CA LEU A 491 9.04 8.85 -16.71
C LEU A 491 7.91 9.86 -16.91
N ARG A 492 6.78 9.60 -16.26
CA ARG A 492 5.61 10.48 -16.23
C ARG A 492 6.00 11.90 -15.82
N GLN A 493 5.75 12.86 -16.71
CA GLN A 493 5.82 14.27 -16.37
C GLN A 493 4.50 14.71 -15.75
N PRO A 494 4.52 15.41 -14.60
CA PRO A 494 3.31 16.00 -14.03
C PRO A 494 2.55 16.86 -15.04
N TYR A 495 1.22 16.85 -14.97
CA TYR A 495 0.38 17.72 -15.77
C TYR A 495 0.84 19.18 -15.64
N ALA A 496 1.14 19.81 -16.78
CA ALA A 496 1.68 21.16 -16.84
C ALA A 496 0.61 22.25 -16.92
N GLY A 497 -0.65 21.88 -17.20
CA GLY A 497 -1.75 22.84 -17.19
C GLY A 497 -2.10 23.29 -15.76
N GLY A 498 -2.80 24.41 -15.66
CA GLY A 498 -3.25 24.96 -14.39
C GLY A 498 -4.44 24.20 -13.78
N ASP A 499 -4.98 24.81 -12.73
CA ASP A 499 -6.23 24.39 -12.11
C ASP A 499 -7.40 24.39 -13.10
N CYS A 500 -8.49 23.73 -12.74
CA CYS A 500 -9.71 23.80 -13.52
C CYS A 500 -10.18 25.27 -13.63
N PRO A 501 -10.53 25.75 -14.83
CA PRO A 501 -10.97 27.13 -15.02
C PRO A 501 -12.16 27.45 -14.11
N LYS A 502 -12.10 28.59 -13.42
CA LYS A 502 -13.24 29.10 -12.65
C LYS A 502 -14.43 29.28 -13.59
N LYS A 503 -15.56 28.65 -13.27
CA LYS A 503 -16.77 28.77 -14.09
C LYS A 503 -17.55 30.03 -13.69
N GLU A 504 -18.13 30.70 -14.69
CA GLU A 504 -19.10 31.77 -14.45
C GLU A 504 -20.47 31.13 -14.14
N GLY A 505 -21.07 31.52 -13.01
CA GLY A 505 -22.35 30.96 -12.55
C GLY A 505 -22.19 29.89 -11.45
N PRO A 506 -23.30 29.27 -11.02
CA PRO A 506 -23.29 28.30 -9.93
C PRO A 506 -22.52 27.03 -10.33
N VAL A 507 -21.56 26.63 -9.51
CA VAL A 507 -20.87 25.34 -9.60
C VAL A 507 -21.57 24.30 -8.72
N GLU A 508 -21.43 23.03 -9.06
CA GLU A 508 -21.98 21.94 -8.24
C GLU A 508 -21.31 21.92 -6.86
N GLU A 509 -22.11 21.93 -5.80
CA GLU A 509 -21.59 21.93 -4.43
C GLU A 509 -21.00 20.56 -4.07
N PRO A 510 -19.82 20.52 -3.41
CA PRO A 510 -19.28 19.28 -2.86
C PRO A 510 -20.25 18.62 -1.88
N SER A 511 -20.32 17.29 -1.94
CA SER A 511 -21.22 16.51 -1.11
C SER A 511 -20.61 15.16 -0.74
N ILE A 512 -20.94 14.69 0.46
CA ILE A 512 -20.60 13.33 0.91
C ILE A 512 -21.74 12.40 0.50
N ASP A 513 -21.46 11.51 -0.46
CA ASP A 513 -22.42 10.47 -0.86
C ASP A 513 -22.37 9.26 0.10
N PRO A 514 -23.48 8.93 0.80
CA PRO A 514 -23.57 7.76 1.68
C PRO A 514 -23.38 6.42 0.96
N CYS A 515 -23.58 6.36 -0.37
CA CYS A 515 -23.25 5.19 -1.19
C CYS A 515 -21.75 4.90 -1.24
N TRP A 516 -20.91 5.87 -0.93
CA TRP A 516 -19.45 5.73 -0.90
C TRP A 516 -18.91 5.61 0.51
N LEU A 517 -19.75 5.76 1.54
CA LEU A 517 -19.32 5.67 2.92
C LEU A 517 -19.44 4.23 3.43
N SER A 518 -18.30 3.56 3.60
CA SER A 518 -18.24 2.22 4.20
C SER A 518 -18.60 2.28 5.69
N VAL A 519 -19.46 1.37 6.15
CA VAL A 519 -19.74 1.20 7.58
C VAL A 519 -19.08 -0.01 8.24
N GLY A 520 -18.14 -0.68 7.56
CA GLY A 520 -17.24 -1.63 8.22
C GLY A 520 -16.96 -2.93 7.46
N SER A 521 -16.13 -3.73 8.10
CA SER A 521 -15.67 -5.04 7.66
C SER A 521 -16.33 -6.12 8.52
N TYR A 522 -17.30 -6.87 7.98
CA TYR A 522 -17.70 -8.14 8.57
C TYR A 522 -17.46 -9.27 7.58
N ALA A 523 -16.28 -9.88 7.70
CA ALA A 523 -15.93 -11.14 7.08
C ALA A 523 -16.09 -12.26 8.11
N LYS A 524 -17.33 -12.74 8.28
CA LYS A 524 -17.54 -14.17 8.58
C LYS A 524 -18.15 -14.89 7.38
N ASP A 525 -18.92 -14.18 6.54
CA ASP A 525 -19.83 -14.84 5.59
C ASP A 525 -19.67 -14.37 4.14
N VAL A 526 -18.54 -13.74 3.77
CA VAL A 526 -18.29 -13.24 2.39
C VAL A 526 -19.31 -12.20 1.90
N SER A 527 -20.19 -11.69 2.78
CA SER A 527 -21.19 -10.68 2.41
C SER A 527 -20.60 -9.26 2.40
N ILE A 528 -20.98 -8.51 1.37
CA ILE A 528 -20.49 -7.19 0.96
C ILE A 528 -20.43 -6.18 2.13
N THR A 529 -19.38 -5.34 2.17
CA THR A 529 -19.33 -4.12 3.00
C THR A 529 -20.63 -3.35 2.83
N ARG A 530 -21.36 -3.15 3.93
CA ARG A 530 -22.60 -2.38 3.88
C ARG A 530 -22.26 -0.91 3.63
N PHE A 531 -22.99 -0.31 2.70
CA PHE A 531 -23.02 1.14 2.43
C PHE A 531 -24.32 1.70 3.03
N CYS A 532 -24.59 3.00 2.86
CA CYS A 532 -25.85 3.58 3.33
C CYS A 532 -26.06 3.39 4.84
N SER A 533 -25.06 3.80 5.63
CA SER A 533 -25.07 3.71 7.09
C SER A 533 -25.27 2.29 7.67
N GLY A 534 -25.19 1.23 6.85
CA GLY A 534 -25.37 -0.16 7.32
C GLY A 534 -26.80 -0.70 7.24
N HIS A 535 -27.75 0.17 6.89
CA HIS A 535 -29.19 -0.12 6.90
C HIS A 535 -29.84 0.15 5.54
N GLY A 536 -29.06 0.06 4.47
CA GLY A 536 -29.55 0.17 3.11
C GLY A 536 -28.68 -0.61 2.13
N SER A 537 -29.14 -0.63 0.88
CA SER A 537 -28.36 -1.09 -0.26
C SER A 537 -28.04 0.10 -1.16
N CYS A 538 -26.88 0.06 -1.80
CA CYS A 538 -26.51 1.01 -2.83
C CYS A 538 -26.24 0.24 -4.12
N PRO A 539 -26.97 0.54 -5.22
CA PRO A 539 -26.62 -0.01 -6.51
C PRO A 539 -25.29 0.59 -6.98
N PRO A 540 -24.54 -0.12 -7.83
CA PRO A 540 -23.32 0.40 -8.40
C PRO A 540 -23.56 1.27 -9.63
N GLY A 541 -22.62 2.18 -9.89
CA GLY A 541 -22.59 3.01 -11.10
C GLY A 541 -23.02 4.45 -10.88
N PRO A 542 -23.12 5.24 -11.97
CA PRO A 542 -23.47 6.66 -11.91
C PRO A 542 -24.88 6.89 -11.36
N GLY A 543 -25.07 7.98 -10.61
CA GLY A 543 -26.35 8.37 -10.04
C GLY A 543 -26.87 7.41 -8.97
N ALA A 544 -26.02 6.53 -8.43
CA ALA A 544 -26.39 5.60 -7.38
C ALA A 544 -26.96 6.34 -6.16
N LYS A 545 -28.09 5.85 -5.66
CA LYS A 545 -28.75 6.37 -4.45
C LYS A 545 -28.97 5.24 -3.46
N CYS A 546 -28.87 5.58 -2.18
CA CYS A 546 -29.16 4.64 -1.11
C CYS A 546 -30.65 4.26 -1.09
N THR A 547 -30.91 2.96 -1.02
CA THR A 547 -32.23 2.40 -0.77
C THR A 547 -32.25 1.85 0.65
N CYS A 548 -33.05 2.45 1.52
CA CYS A 548 -33.07 2.11 2.94
C CYS A 548 -33.94 0.88 3.23
N THR A 549 -33.51 0.06 4.18
CA THR A 549 -34.34 -1.00 4.74
C THR A 549 -35.47 -0.41 5.57
N ARG A 550 -36.55 -1.18 5.77
CA ARG A 550 -37.74 -0.75 6.54
C ARG A 550 -37.31 -0.15 7.89
N HIS A 551 -37.89 0.99 8.27
CA HIS A 551 -37.61 1.78 9.49
C HIS A 551 -36.39 2.72 9.46
N HIS A 552 -35.80 2.99 8.29
CA HIS A 552 -34.74 3.98 8.12
C HIS A 552 -35.07 4.98 7.01
N ASP A 553 -34.67 6.23 7.20
CA ASP A 553 -35.01 7.33 6.30
C ASP A 553 -33.87 7.67 5.32
N SER A 554 -34.27 8.08 4.12
CA SER A 554 -33.40 8.69 3.11
C SER A 554 -32.81 10.01 3.64
N PRO A 555 -31.59 10.44 3.23
CA PRO A 555 -30.76 9.89 2.15
C PRO A 555 -29.62 8.96 2.60
N ASN A 556 -29.36 8.86 3.90
CA ASN A 556 -28.22 8.09 4.42
C ASN A 556 -28.62 6.74 5.02
N CYS A 557 -29.92 6.43 5.13
CA CYS A 557 -30.44 5.24 5.81
C CYS A 557 -29.99 5.15 7.28
N GLY A 558 -29.63 6.28 7.89
CA GLY A 558 -29.49 6.39 9.33
C GLY A 558 -30.85 6.25 10.00
N SER A 559 -30.86 5.86 11.27
CA SER A 559 -32.06 6.00 12.09
C SER A 559 -32.44 7.49 12.26
N VAL A 560 -33.76 7.75 12.32
CA VAL A 560 -34.44 9.07 12.38
C VAL A 560 -33.80 10.02 13.42
N PRO A 561 -33.76 11.35 13.19
CA PRO A 561 -32.98 12.32 13.99
C PRO A 561 -33.34 12.39 15.47
N GLY A 562 -32.30 12.35 16.31
CA GLY A 562 -32.34 12.44 17.77
C GLY A 562 -31.07 11.90 18.47
N TYR A 563 -30.20 11.17 17.75
CA TYR A 563 -29.06 10.46 18.36
C TYR A 563 -27.66 11.03 18.04
N TYR A 564 -27.54 12.05 17.18
CA TYR A 564 -26.23 12.60 16.74
C TYR A 564 -25.97 14.06 17.13
N ALA A 565 -26.85 14.69 17.91
CA ALA A 565 -26.66 16.07 18.40
C ALA A 565 -26.54 16.20 19.93
N TYR A 566 -26.55 15.09 20.70
CA TYR A 566 -26.64 15.15 22.17
C TYR A 566 -25.44 14.60 22.97
N TYR A 567 -24.44 13.95 22.38
CA TYR A 567 -23.29 13.43 23.17
C TYR A 567 -22.22 14.47 23.54
N SER A 568 -22.59 15.75 23.57
CA SER A 568 -21.75 16.84 24.09
C SER A 568 -22.27 17.48 25.38
N MET A 569 -23.50 17.26 25.86
CA MET A 569 -23.96 17.89 27.11
C MET A 569 -25.03 17.09 27.88
N ASN A 570 -24.61 16.58 29.04
CA ASN A 570 -25.38 16.42 30.29
C ASN A 570 -26.46 15.31 30.48
N VAL A 571 -26.37 14.78 31.71
CA VAL A 571 -27.41 14.22 32.61
C VAL A 571 -27.65 12.70 32.65
N ALA A 572 -26.95 12.12 33.64
CA ALA A 572 -27.42 11.23 34.73
C ALA A 572 -28.36 10.05 34.43
N SER A 573 -27.87 8.86 34.79
CA SER A 573 -28.62 7.61 34.88
C SER A 573 -29.65 7.62 36.01
N PRO A 574 -30.85 7.04 35.77
CA PRO A 574 -31.58 6.31 36.79
C PRO A 574 -31.26 4.81 36.67
N GLN A 575 -30.74 4.24 37.75
CA GLN A 575 -30.54 2.80 37.95
C GLN A 575 -31.88 2.07 38.00
N LEU A 576 -31.98 0.86 37.43
CA LEU A 576 -32.96 -0.19 37.77
C LEU A 576 -32.50 -1.55 37.13
N PRO A 577 -32.94 -2.71 37.64
CA PRO A 577 -32.31 -3.44 38.74
C PRO A 577 -31.66 -4.78 38.32
N ALA A 578 -30.80 -5.29 39.19
CA ALA A 578 -30.18 -6.61 39.08
C ALA A 578 -31.23 -7.72 39.18
N ASN A 579 -31.26 -8.62 38.19
CA ASN A 579 -31.39 -10.08 38.33
C ASN A 579 -32.00 -10.72 37.06
N ALA A 580 -31.14 -11.30 36.22
CA ALA A 580 -31.49 -12.41 35.34
C ALA A 580 -30.23 -13.29 35.13
N PRO A 581 -30.32 -14.63 35.23
CA PRO A 581 -29.15 -15.51 35.29
C PRO A 581 -28.59 -15.86 33.91
N SER A 582 -27.26 -15.97 33.81
CA SER A 582 -26.51 -16.39 32.62
C SER A 582 -26.43 -17.91 32.46
N PRO A 583 -26.58 -18.48 31.25
CA PRO A 583 -26.21 -19.87 30.99
C PRO A 583 -24.74 -19.98 30.54
N SER A 584 -24.02 -20.94 31.14
CA SER A 584 -22.64 -21.30 30.83
C SER A 584 -22.58 -22.40 29.76
N TRP A 585 -21.66 -22.28 28.81
CA TRP A 585 -21.24 -23.38 27.93
C TRP A 585 -19.71 -23.41 27.83
N SER A 586 -19.13 -24.59 27.97
CA SER A 586 -17.68 -24.85 27.99
C SER A 586 -17.09 -25.09 26.58
N GLU A 587 -15.81 -24.74 26.43
CA GLU A 587 -15.06 -24.62 25.16
C GLU A 587 -14.68 -25.93 24.44
N SER A 588 -15.21 -27.10 24.83
CA SER A 588 -14.67 -28.39 24.36
C SER A 588 -15.28 -28.92 23.05
N ALA A 589 -16.34 -28.32 22.50
CA ALA A 589 -17.03 -28.82 21.30
C ALA A 589 -16.49 -28.27 19.97
N ALA A 590 -15.75 -27.16 19.99
CA ALA A 590 -15.29 -26.49 18.77
C ALA A 590 -14.07 -27.18 18.11
N VAL A 591 -13.31 -27.98 18.86
CA VAL A 591 -12.06 -28.61 18.39
C VAL A 591 -12.33 -29.91 17.61
N ALA A 592 -13.40 -30.64 17.94
CA ALA A 592 -13.73 -31.90 17.27
C ALA A 592 -14.29 -31.70 15.85
N VAL A 593 -15.02 -30.60 15.61
CA VAL A 593 -15.62 -30.30 14.30
C VAL A 593 -14.55 -29.86 13.27
N PHE A 594 -13.44 -29.28 13.72
CA PHE A 594 -12.37 -28.80 12.85
C PHE A 594 -11.49 -29.93 12.27
N MET A 595 -11.31 -31.05 12.99
CA MET A 595 -10.51 -32.18 12.47
C MET A 595 -11.22 -33.00 11.39
N VAL A 596 -12.56 -33.10 11.45
CA VAL A 596 -13.34 -33.90 10.48
C VAL A 596 -13.33 -33.26 9.08
N PHE A 597 -13.31 -31.92 8.99
CA PHE A 597 -13.24 -31.21 7.71
C PHE A 597 -11.87 -31.30 7.02
N CYS A 598 -10.77 -31.33 7.79
CA CYS A 598 -9.43 -31.44 7.22
C CYS A 598 -9.15 -32.83 6.62
N VAL A 599 -9.73 -33.89 7.18
CA VAL A 599 -9.58 -35.27 6.67
C VAL A 599 -10.41 -35.47 5.38
N ALA A 600 -11.60 -34.88 5.29
CA ALA A 600 -12.43 -34.93 4.08
C ALA A 600 -11.78 -34.22 2.89
N ALA A 601 -11.13 -33.06 3.11
CA ALA A 601 -10.42 -32.33 2.05
C ALA A 601 -9.18 -33.10 1.52
N ALA A 602 -8.47 -33.82 2.39
CA ALA A 602 -7.33 -34.64 1.99
C ALA A 602 -7.74 -35.87 1.15
N LEU A 603 -8.90 -36.48 1.43
CA LEU A 603 -9.41 -37.63 0.67
C LEU A 603 -9.87 -37.26 -0.75
N VAL A 604 -10.44 -36.06 -0.95
CA VAL A 604 -10.83 -35.56 -2.28
C VAL A 604 -9.62 -35.31 -3.18
N ILE A 605 -8.49 -34.85 -2.61
CA ILE A 605 -7.25 -34.61 -3.35
C ILE A 605 -6.57 -35.93 -3.77
N VAL A 606 -6.67 -36.98 -2.94
CA VAL A 606 -6.14 -38.31 -3.27
C VAL A 606 -6.99 -39.01 -4.34
N TYR A 607 -8.31 -38.80 -4.35
CA TYR A 607 -9.22 -39.39 -5.34
C TYR A 607 -9.00 -38.80 -6.75
N HIS A 608 -8.76 -37.48 -6.87
CA HIS A 608 -8.47 -36.84 -8.15
C HIS A 608 -7.10 -37.22 -8.76
N ARG A 609 -6.09 -37.54 -7.93
CA ARG A 609 -4.78 -38.00 -8.43
C ARG A 609 -4.78 -39.42 -8.99
N LYS A 610 -5.73 -40.28 -8.59
CA LYS A 610 -5.86 -41.65 -9.13
C LYS A 610 -6.65 -41.71 -10.44
N ALA A 611 -7.61 -40.81 -10.66
CA ALA A 611 -8.42 -40.78 -11.89
C ALA A 611 -7.62 -40.32 -13.14
N GLY A 612 -6.58 -39.50 -12.97
CA GLY A 612 -5.73 -39.02 -14.08
C GLY A 612 -4.78 -40.07 -14.69
N ARG A 613 -4.70 -41.29 -14.13
CA ARG A 613 -3.84 -42.37 -14.65
C ARG A 613 -4.57 -43.41 -15.52
N TRP A 614 -5.89 -43.26 -15.75
CA TRP A 614 -6.71 -44.24 -16.48
C TRP A 614 -7.22 -43.78 -17.86
N SER A 615 -6.86 -42.59 -18.36
CA SER A 615 -7.34 -42.10 -19.68
C SER A 615 -6.39 -42.34 -20.85
N ALA A 616 -5.35 -43.16 -20.70
CA ALA A 616 -4.46 -43.58 -21.79
C ALA A 616 -4.77 -45.01 -22.25
N LYS A 617 -5.97 -45.23 -22.78
CA LYS A 617 -6.34 -46.34 -23.70
C LYS A 617 -7.80 -46.15 -24.10
N TRP A 618 -8.11 -46.47 -25.36
CA TRP A 618 -9.39 -46.31 -26.08
C TRP A 618 -9.47 -45.09 -27.00
N SER A 619 -8.66 -45.13 -28.06
CA SER A 619 -9.08 -44.70 -29.39
C SER A 619 -9.75 -45.88 -30.10
N GLU A 620 -11.02 -45.74 -30.52
CA GLU A 620 -11.53 -46.12 -31.86
C GLU A 620 -13.07 -46.06 -31.98
N LYS A 621 -13.50 -45.52 -33.14
CA LYS A 621 -14.78 -45.70 -33.87
C LYS A 621 -16.08 -45.03 -33.39
N ARG A 622 -16.35 -43.85 -33.99
CA ARG A 622 -17.48 -43.43 -34.90
C ARG A 622 -18.97 -43.72 -34.52
N PRO A 623 -19.97 -43.04 -35.15
CA PRO A 623 -20.84 -42.02 -34.52
C PRO A 623 -22.33 -42.39 -34.47
N LEU A 624 -23.17 -41.65 -33.71
CA LEU A 624 -24.62 -41.65 -33.92
C LEU A 624 -25.32 -40.36 -33.45
N GLN A 625 -26.26 -39.95 -34.29
CA GLN A 625 -27.09 -38.75 -34.25
C GLN A 625 -28.29 -38.86 -33.29
N SER A 626 -28.78 -37.68 -32.90
CA SER A 626 -30.19 -37.30 -32.70
C SER A 626 -30.96 -37.70 -31.42
N ALA A 627 -31.77 -36.71 -31.01
CA ALA A 627 -33.02 -36.77 -30.24
C ALA A 627 -32.93 -36.92 -28.71
N LEU A 628 -33.28 -35.86 -27.98
CA LEU A 628 -34.64 -35.71 -27.43
C LEU A 628 -34.78 -34.38 -26.65
N SER A 629 -35.83 -33.66 -27.03
CA SER A 629 -36.40 -32.51 -26.35
C SER A 629 -37.54 -32.93 -25.42
N SER A 630 -37.70 -32.17 -24.33
CA SER A 630 -38.94 -31.88 -23.59
C SER A 630 -39.43 -32.82 -22.47
N ALA A 631 -40.08 -32.15 -21.49
CA ALA A 631 -40.85 -32.61 -20.33
C ALA A 631 -40.00 -33.10 -19.14
N TYR A 632 -40.07 -32.54 -17.94
CA TYR A 632 -41.25 -32.11 -17.19
C TYR A 632 -40.97 -30.89 -16.30
N GLY A 633 -41.95 -30.00 -16.20
CA GLY A 633 -42.05 -29.03 -15.11
C GLY A 633 -42.82 -29.61 -13.92
N THR A 634 -42.46 -29.12 -12.74
CA THR A 634 -43.31 -28.66 -11.63
C THR A 634 -42.46 -27.76 -10.76
#